data_AF-A0A9E0MJ39-F1
#
_entry.id   AF-A0A9E0MJ39-F1
#
_cell.length_a   1.000
_cell.length_b   1.000
_cell.length_c   1.000
_cell.angle_alpha   90.00
_cell.angle_beta   90.00
_cell.angle_gamma   90.00
#
_symmetry.space_group_name_H-M   'P 1'
#
loop_
_entity.id
_entity.type
_entity.pdbx_description
1 polymer ?
#
loop_
_entity_poly.entity_id
_entity_poly.type
_entity_poly.pdbx_seq_one_letter_code
_entity_poly.pdbx_strand_id
1 'polypeptide(L)' 'MPRLYRVDNGETIGQITAKQVQFLVDMLEEEDNEDQEYYIDADTLELFSDNNCDPELLAMIEGALDDGEDGVDIGWE' A
#
# COMPACT_ATOMS: atom_id res chain seq x y z
N MET A 1 -3.60 -6.47 13.64
CA MET A 1 -3.31 -6.47 12.19
C MET A 1 -3.92 -5.19 11.69
N PRO A 2 -3.11 -4.22 11.26
CA PRO A 2 -3.61 -2.95 10.76
C PRO A 2 -4.57 -3.14 9.58
N ARG A 3 -5.50 -2.22 9.44
CA ARG A 3 -6.44 -2.13 8.32
C ARG A 3 -5.79 -1.28 7.23
N LEU A 4 -5.64 -1.83 6.04
CA LEU A 4 -5.24 -1.08 4.85
C LEU A 4 -6.50 -0.50 4.18
N TYR A 5 -6.48 0.78 3.84
CA TYR A 5 -7.64 1.49 3.33
C TYR A 5 -7.28 2.51 2.24
N ARG A 6 -8.29 2.84 1.43
CA ARG A 6 -8.24 3.93 0.45
C ARG A 6 -8.49 5.27 1.15
N VAL A 7 -7.55 6.21 1.06
CA VAL A 7 -7.63 7.50 1.75
C VAL A 7 -8.76 8.36 1.19
N ASP A 8 -8.99 8.28 -0.13
CA ASP A 8 -9.99 9.10 -0.83
C ASP A 8 -11.44 8.82 -0.39
N ASN A 9 -11.76 7.58 -0.04
CA ASN A 9 -13.13 7.14 0.20
C ASN A 9 -13.32 6.30 1.48
N GLY A 10 -12.23 5.96 2.19
CA GLY A 10 -12.22 5.16 3.41
C GLY A 10 -12.49 3.67 3.21
N GLU A 11 -12.63 3.21 1.96
CA GLU A 11 -12.87 1.81 1.64
C GLU A 11 -11.73 0.93 2.15
N THR A 12 -12.09 -0.23 2.69
CA THR A 12 -11.10 -1.18 3.19
C THR A 12 -10.57 -2.01 2.05
N ILE A 13 -9.26 -1.92 1.80
CA ILE A 13 -8.54 -2.77 0.85
C ILE A 13 -8.33 -4.16 1.48
N GLY A 14 -7.91 -4.20 2.75
CA GLY A 14 -7.67 -5.46 3.45
C GLY A 14 -7.08 -5.32 4.85
N GLN A 15 -6.63 -6.44 5.41
CA GLN A 15 -5.86 -6.47 6.66
C GLN A 15 -4.41 -6.82 6.34
N ILE A 16 -3.47 -6.12 6.96
CA ILE A 16 -2.05 -6.35 6.77
C ILE A 16 -1.37 -6.79 8.06
N THR A 17 -0.28 -7.52 7.91
CA THR A 17 0.57 -7.98 9.01
C THR A 17 1.60 -6.91 9.37
N ALA A 18 2.19 -7.00 10.57
CA ALA A 18 3.28 -6.09 10.96
C ALA A 18 4.50 -6.16 10.02
N LYS A 19 4.73 -7.31 9.37
CA LYS A 19 5.81 -7.44 8.37
C LYS A 19 5.49 -6.71 7.08
N GLN A 20 4.24 -6.78 6.62
CA GLN A 20 3.76 -6.05 5.46
C GLN A 20 3.77 -4.54 5.70
N VAL A 21 3.41 -4.09 6.91
CA VAL A 21 3.56 -2.68 7.31
C VAL A 21 5.03 -2.25 7.25
N GLN A 22 5.95 -3.03 7.85
CA GLN A 22 7.38 -2.69 7.80
C GLN A 22 7.90 -2.62 6.37
N PHE A 23 7.43 -3.52 5.48
CA PHE A 23 7.78 -3.46 4.07
C PHE A 23 7.32 -2.15 3.41
N LEU A 24 6.09 -1.70 3.67
CA LEU A 24 5.58 -0.43 3.15
C LEU A 24 6.42 0.75 3.65
N VAL A 25 6.71 0.78 4.96
CA VAL A 25 7.57 1.81 5.58
C VAL A 25 8.96 1.82 4.95
N ASP A 26 9.57 0.64 4.75
CA ASP A 26 10.91 0.51 4.17
C ASP A 26 10.94 0.96 2.70
N MET A 27 9.85 0.75 1.95
CA MET A 27 9.79 1.03 0.52
C MET A 27 9.36 2.44 0.15
N LEU A 28 8.55 3.06 0.99
CA LEU A 28 7.96 4.38 0.74
C LEU A 28 8.80 5.52 1.34
N GLU A 29 9.99 5.19 1.85
CA GLU A 29 11.00 6.11 2.42
C GLU A 29 10.36 7.14 3.38
N GLU A 30 9.60 6.69 4.39
CA GLU A 30 8.96 7.61 5.34
C GLU A 30 10.03 8.50 6.04
N GLU A 31 9.99 9.82 5.80
CA GLU A 31 10.86 10.76 6.50
C GLU A 31 10.36 11.06 7.94
N ASP A 32 9.10 10.73 8.27
CA ASP A 32 8.51 10.90 9.60
C ASP A 32 7.51 9.77 9.93
N ASN A 33 7.55 9.22 11.16
CA ASN A 33 6.82 8.01 11.57
C ASN A 33 5.28 8.21 11.71
N GLU A 34 4.79 9.41 11.44
CA GLU A 34 3.39 9.79 11.62
C GLU A 34 2.59 9.80 10.30
N ASP A 35 3.25 9.91 9.14
CA ASP A 35 2.57 9.90 7.84
C ASP A 35 2.43 8.47 7.32
N GLN A 36 1.21 7.94 7.38
CA GLN A 36 0.85 6.57 6.98
C GLN A 36 0.01 6.56 5.69
N GLU A 37 0.04 7.66 4.93
CA GLU A 37 -0.77 7.86 3.73
C GLU A 37 0.14 8.10 2.53
N TYR A 38 0.05 7.23 1.52
CA TYR A 38 0.93 7.24 0.35
C TYR A 38 0.15 7.07 -0.94
N TYR A 39 0.54 7.86 -1.94
CA TYR A 39 0.09 7.66 -3.31
C TYR A 39 0.84 6.48 -3.94
N ILE A 40 0.08 5.51 -4.47
CA ILE A 40 0.61 4.31 -5.12
C ILE A 40 0.11 4.26 -6.56
N ASP A 41 1.04 4.06 -7.48
CA ASP A 41 0.78 3.85 -8.91
C ASP A 41 1.35 2.52 -9.41
N ALA A 42 1.21 2.26 -10.70
CA ALA A 42 1.73 1.05 -11.35
C ALA A 42 3.26 0.93 -11.22
N ASP A 43 4.00 2.05 -11.28
CA ASP A 43 5.46 2.07 -11.14
C ASP A 43 5.87 1.68 -9.70
N THR A 44 5.09 2.11 -8.71
CA THR A 44 5.27 1.73 -7.30
C THR A 44 4.98 0.24 -7.07
N LEU A 45 3.97 -0.33 -7.73
CA LEU A 45 3.73 -1.78 -7.70
C LEU A 45 4.87 -2.59 -8.32
N GLU A 46 5.44 -2.10 -9.44
CA GLU A 46 6.62 -2.72 -10.06
C GLU A 46 7.81 -2.70 -9.08
N LEU A 47 8.06 -1.56 -8.43
CA LEU A 47 9.07 -1.44 -7.38
C LEU A 47 8.84 -2.45 -6.24
N PHE A 48 7.59 -2.60 -5.76
CA PHE A 48 7.28 -3.56 -4.71
C PHE A 48 7.57 -5.01 -5.15
N SER A 49 7.15 -5.37 -6.36
CA SER A 49 7.42 -6.69 -6.93
C SER A 49 8.93 -6.98 -7.01
N ASP A 50 9.73 -6.00 -7.48
CA ASP A 50 11.18 -6.13 -7.61
C ASP A 50 11.91 -6.24 -6.27
N ASN A 51 11.29 -5.77 -5.17
CA ASN A 51 11.85 -5.80 -3.82
C ASN A 51 11.31 -6.94 -2.95
N ASN A 52 10.79 -8.01 -3.56
CA ASN A 52 10.24 -9.18 -2.86
C ASN A 52 9.06 -8.83 -1.93
N CYS A 53 8.16 -7.95 -2.39
CA CYS A 53 6.89 -7.73 -1.70
C CYS A 53 6.16 -9.06 -1.44
N ASP A 54 5.46 -9.12 -0.31
CA ASP A 54 4.58 -10.24 0.00
C ASP A 54 3.49 -10.34 -1.10
N PRO A 55 3.31 -11.51 -1.73
CA PRO A 55 2.37 -11.64 -2.85
C PRO A 55 0.91 -11.33 -2.50
N GLU A 56 0.51 -11.53 -1.24
CA GLU A 56 -0.84 -11.20 -0.77
C GLU A 56 -1.01 -9.68 -0.65
N LEU A 57 0.01 -8.98 -0.14
CA LEU A 57 0.03 -7.51 -0.09
C LEU A 57 -0.02 -6.92 -1.50
N LEU A 58 0.82 -7.43 -2.41
CA LEU A 58 0.90 -6.95 -3.77
C LEU A 58 -0.45 -7.08 -4.49
N ALA A 59 -1.08 -8.25 -4.40
CA ALA A 59 -2.40 -8.49 -5.01
C ALA A 59 -3.52 -7.63 -4.39
N MET A 60 -3.46 -7.34 -3.09
CA MET A 60 -4.42 -6.44 -2.42
C MET A 60 -4.32 -5.02 -2.97
N ILE A 61 -3.11 -4.48 -3.09
CA ILE A 61 -2.89 -3.12 -3.58
C ILE A 61 -3.20 -3.06 -5.08
N GLU A 62 -2.75 -4.02 -5.87
CA GLU A 62 -3.09 -4.14 -7.31
C GLU A 62 -4.61 -4.12 -7.54
N GLY A 63 -5.37 -4.89 -6.74
CA GLY A 63 -6.83 -4.88 -6.82
C GLY A 63 -7.47 -3.53 -6.49
N ALA A 64 -6.82 -2.69 -5.68
CA ALA A 64 -7.29 -1.33 -5.39
C ALA A 64 -7.01 -0.35 -6.55
N LEU A 65 -6.00 -0.62 -7.39
CA LEU A 65 -5.67 0.18 -8.58
C LEU A 65 -6.55 -0.14 -9.80
N ASP A 66 -7.02 -1.38 -9.94
CA ASP A 66 -7.73 -1.89 -11.13
C ASP A 66 -9.12 -1.27 -11.38
N ASP A 67 -9.55 -0.29 -10.56
CA ASP A 67 -10.74 0.55 -10.80
C ASP A 67 -10.55 1.61 -11.92
N GLY A 68 -9.42 1.57 -12.63
CA GLY A 68 -9.14 2.41 -13.80
C GLY A 68 -8.54 3.78 -13.49
N GLU A 69 -7.91 3.91 -12.32
CA GLU A 69 -7.23 5.13 -11.89
C GLU A 69 -5.72 5.06 -12.21
N ASP A 70 -5.09 6.22 -12.44
CA ASP A 70 -3.63 6.31 -12.67
C ASP A 70 -2.82 5.94 -11.41
N GLY A 71 -3.49 5.90 -10.25
CA GLY A 71 -2.97 5.52 -8.95
C GLY A 71 -3.99 5.81 -7.86
N VAL A 72 -3.68 5.40 -6.63
CA VAL A 72 -4.59 5.52 -5.48
C VAL A 72 -3.82 5.93 -4.23
N ASP A 73 -4.44 6.77 -3.40
CA ASP A 73 -3.93 7.07 -2.06
C ASP A 73 -4.34 5.95 -1.09
N ILE A 74 -3.37 5.28 -0.49
CA ILE A 74 -3.59 4.24 0.53
C ILE A 74 -3.09 4.70 1.89
N GLY A 75 -3.68 4.18 2.95
CA GLY A 75 -3.10 4.29 4.29
C GLY A 75 -3.43 3.10 5.18
N TRP A 76 -2.87 3.08 6.39
CA TRP A 76 -3.10 2.02 7.37
C TRP A 76 -3.39 2.54 8.78
N GLU A 77 -4.14 1.76 9.59
CA GLU A 77 -4.42 2.04 11.02
C GLU A 77 -4.62 0.77 11.86
#